data_AF-A0AAQ3KY02-F1
#
_entry.id   AF-A0AAQ3KY02-F1
#
_cell.length_a   1.000
_cell.length_b   1.000
_cell.length_c   1.000
_cell.angle_alpha   90.00
_cell.angle_beta   90.00
_cell.angle_gamma   90.00
#
_symmetry.space_group_name_H-M   'P 1'
#
loop_
_entity.id
_entity.type
_entity.pdbx_description
1 polymer ?
#
loop_
_entity_poly.entity_id
_entity_poly.type
_entity_poly.pdbx_seq_one_letter_code
_entity_poly.pdbx_strand_id
1 'polypeptide(L)'
;MARDSTHEAVDSAPMADETLASCVVIDDGRRSKLTRSLPKSFRRQRGAADFDEDEEVKVVRVKLNNTESELKVVAAQASRLEGELRITLDDLSTANLTVRVKARGRVITVIIEDSRGSGRSYKLVIRPTRNKQEKMASERKRWLPLEANPDVMNQFIWGLGVPEDQVEFNDVYGFDEELLKMVPKPVFAVLFLFPYSSEAEAERVADHDQASGNKNKGLSEKVYFLKQTVGNACGTIGVLHALGNALSQIKLTEGSFLDRFFRSTASLNPFERAAVLEKDREMEDAHSVAATGGDTEASSEVDQHYICFTCVDGELYELDGEKSQPLCHGPSTPDSLLQDAANVIKDMIARNPDSMNFNVMALSKIAK
;
A
#
# COMPACT_ATOMS: atom_id res chain seq x y z
N MET A 1 51.98 -36.86 -28.46
CA MET A 1 52.14 -35.73 -27.54
C MET A 1 50.75 -35.50 -26.92
N ALA A 2 50.33 -36.22 -25.88
CA ALA A 2 50.77 -36.22 -24.48
C ALA A 2 50.45 -34.90 -23.73
N ARG A 3 49.81 -35.07 -22.56
CA ARG A 3 49.41 -34.13 -21.48
C ARG A 3 47.98 -33.57 -21.63
N ASP A 4 46.95 -34.06 -20.93
CA ASP A 4 46.74 -34.38 -19.49
C ASP A 4 46.56 -33.14 -18.60
N SER A 5 45.34 -32.94 -18.10
CA SER A 5 45.05 -32.38 -16.77
C SER A 5 43.54 -32.37 -16.52
N THR A 6 43.13 -33.30 -15.68
CA THR A 6 41.94 -33.30 -14.84
C THR A 6 41.77 -31.97 -14.09
N HIS A 7 40.56 -31.41 -14.06
CA HIS A 7 40.18 -30.45 -13.02
C HIS A 7 38.87 -30.90 -12.35
N GLU A 8 39.00 -31.17 -11.06
CA GLU A 8 37.97 -31.57 -10.11
C GLU A 8 36.88 -30.50 -9.99
N ALA A 9 35.63 -30.95 -9.86
CA ALA A 9 34.52 -30.14 -9.42
C ALA A 9 34.72 -29.76 -7.95
N VAL A 10 34.92 -28.46 -7.69
CA VAL A 10 34.90 -27.91 -6.34
C VAL A 10 33.46 -27.56 -5.99
N ASP A 11 32.91 -28.36 -5.09
CA ASP A 11 31.67 -28.14 -4.36
C ASP A 11 31.77 -26.80 -3.61
N SER A 12 30.93 -25.83 -3.97
CA SER A 12 30.81 -24.57 -3.22
C SER A 12 29.53 -24.59 -2.42
N ALA A 13 29.71 -24.85 -1.12
CA ALA A 13 28.65 -24.79 -0.12
C ALA A 13 27.99 -23.40 -0.08
N PRO A 14 26.68 -23.31 0.25
CA PRO A 14 26.02 -22.03 0.43
C PRO A 14 26.58 -21.31 1.66
N MET A 15 27.07 -20.09 1.44
CA MET A 15 27.46 -19.14 2.48
C MET A 15 26.29 -18.92 3.44
N ALA A 16 26.59 -19.05 4.73
CA ALA A 16 25.65 -18.89 5.83
C ALA A 16 24.94 -17.53 5.79
N ASP A 17 23.63 -17.58 5.98
CA ASP A 17 22.72 -16.45 6.15
C ASP A 17 23.16 -15.60 7.36
N GLU A 18 23.82 -14.47 7.10
CA GLU A 18 24.13 -13.48 8.13
C GLU A 18 22.83 -12.86 8.63
N THR A 19 22.49 -13.21 9.87
CA THR A 19 21.30 -12.79 10.58
C THR A 19 21.33 -11.26 10.76
N LEU A 20 20.57 -10.54 9.93
CA LEU A 20 20.40 -9.08 9.99
C LEU A 20 19.89 -8.65 11.37
N ALA A 21 20.77 -8.05 12.18
CA ALA A 21 20.47 -7.60 13.53
C ALA A 21 19.43 -6.47 13.52
N SER A 22 18.29 -6.71 14.16
CA SER A 22 17.30 -5.68 14.50
C SER A 22 17.71 -5.06 15.84
N CYS A 23 17.70 -3.73 15.95
CA CYS A 23 18.03 -3.09 17.23
C CYS A 23 16.80 -3.15 18.16
N VAL A 24 16.93 -3.86 19.27
CA VAL A 24 15.89 -4.04 20.28
C VAL A 24 16.14 -3.07 21.42
N VAL A 25 15.25 -2.08 21.59
CA VAL A 25 15.28 -1.17 22.74
C VAL A 25 14.24 -1.64 23.76
N ILE A 26 14.70 -1.98 24.95
CA ILE A 26 13.86 -2.39 26.09
C ILE A 26 13.81 -1.21 27.07
N ASP A 27 12.64 -0.60 27.23
CA ASP A 27 12.41 0.48 28.20
C ASP A 27 11.61 -0.08 29.39
N ASP A 28 12.25 -0.17 30.57
CA ASP A 28 11.59 -0.52 31.84
C ASP A 28 11.09 0.79 32.47
N GLY A 29 9.84 1.14 32.22
CA GLY A 29 9.23 2.44 32.51
C GLY A 29 9.19 2.85 33.99
N ARG A 30 10.33 3.12 34.62
CA ARG A 30 10.42 3.69 35.97
C ARG A 30 10.53 5.22 35.92
N ARG A 31 9.42 5.91 36.22
CA ARG A 31 9.46 7.30 36.75
C ARG A 31 9.26 7.32 38.27
N SER A 32 10.35 7.62 38.96
CA SER A 32 10.54 8.43 40.19
C SER A 32 9.78 8.20 41.53
N LYS A 33 10.58 8.21 42.61
CA LYS A 33 10.41 8.83 43.97
C LYS A 33 9.66 8.11 45.12
N LEU A 34 10.47 7.86 46.18
CA LEU A 34 10.26 8.00 47.65
C LEU A 34 9.16 7.23 48.43
N THR A 35 9.64 6.65 49.54
CA THR A 35 9.02 6.40 50.88
C THR A 35 8.31 5.06 51.23
N ARG A 36 8.96 4.34 52.15
CA ARG A 36 8.50 3.59 53.35
C ARG A 36 7.13 2.86 53.38
N SER A 37 7.21 1.53 53.59
CA SER A 37 6.76 0.79 54.80
C SER A 37 6.06 -0.56 54.50
N LEU A 38 6.39 -1.58 55.29
CA LEU A 38 5.78 -2.92 55.40
C LEU A 38 4.65 -2.91 56.46
N PRO A 39 3.95 -4.02 56.76
CA PRO A 39 3.00 -4.84 55.97
C PRO A 39 1.65 -5.03 56.74
N LYS A 40 0.62 -5.69 56.15
CA LYS A 40 -0.25 -6.75 56.76
C LYS A 40 -1.71 -6.83 56.22
N SER A 41 -2.19 -8.07 56.29
CA SER A 41 -3.57 -8.59 56.51
C SER A 41 -4.57 -8.79 55.35
N PHE A 42 -4.72 -10.08 55.01
CA PHE A 42 -5.95 -10.90 55.10
C PHE A 42 -7.29 -10.42 54.47
N ARG A 43 -7.77 -11.23 53.50
CA ARG A 43 -9.03 -12.04 53.53
C ARG A 43 -10.04 -11.78 52.38
N ARG A 44 -10.31 -12.87 51.60
CA ARG A 44 -11.51 -13.26 50.81
C ARG A 44 -12.07 -12.22 49.79
N GLN A 45 -12.55 -12.57 48.59
CA GLN A 45 -13.50 -13.62 48.22
C GLN A 45 -13.61 -13.77 46.69
N ARG A 46 -14.32 -14.83 46.27
CA ARG A 46 -14.57 -15.38 44.92
C ARG A 46 -15.05 -14.38 43.85
N GLY A 47 -14.79 -14.74 42.59
CA GLY A 47 -15.57 -14.34 41.43
C GLY A 47 -14.97 -14.92 40.16
N ALA A 48 -15.52 -16.04 39.68
CA ALA A 48 -15.26 -16.56 38.34
C ALA A 48 -15.94 -15.66 37.30
N ALA A 49 -15.32 -15.50 36.14
CA ALA A 49 -16.03 -15.16 34.91
C ALA A 49 -15.35 -15.93 33.77
N ASP A 50 -16.13 -16.86 33.23
CA ASP A 50 -15.87 -17.59 32.00
C ASP A 50 -15.62 -16.62 30.84
N PHE A 51 -14.67 -16.98 29.98
CA PHE A 51 -14.63 -16.55 28.59
C PHE A 51 -14.31 -17.77 27.76
N ASP A 52 -15.33 -18.23 27.04
CA ASP A 52 -15.20 -19.12 25.89
C ASP A 52 -15.55 -18.30 24.63
N GLU A 53 -15.26 -18.89 23.47
CA GLU A 53 -15.57 -18.47 22.09
C GLU A 53 -14.43 -17.82 21.27
N ASP A 54 -13.69 -18.71 20.60
CA ASP A 54 -13.46 -18.73 19.14
C ASP A 54 -12.88 -17.48 18.45
N GLU A 55 -11.59 -17.27 18.66
CA GLU A 55 -10.65 -17.01 17.55
C GLU A 55 -9.66 -18.18 17.53
N GLU A 56 -9.26 -18.65 16.35
CA GLU A 56 -8.35 -19.80 16.19
C GLU A 56 -6.95 -19.46 16.75
N VAL A 57 -6.79 -19.54 18.08
CA VAL A 57 -5.53 -19.29 18.77
C VAL A 57 -4.56 -20.40 18.37
N LYS A 58 -3.62 -20.08 17.49
CA LYS A 58 -2.50 -20.97 17.17
C LYS A 58 -1.58 -21.06 18.38
N VAL A 59 -1.79 -22.09 19.21
CA VAL A 59 -0.96 -22.38 20.38
C VAL A 59 0.35 -23.00 19.90
N VAL A 60 1.45 -22.26 20.02
CA VAL A 60 2.81 -22.78 19.75
C VAL A 60 3.50 -23.04 21.09
N ARG A 61 3.82 -24.30 21.37
CA ARG A 61 4.62 -24.68 22.53
C ARG A 61 6.09 -24.58 22.18
N VAL A 62 6.84 -23.74 22.90
CA VAL A 62 8.29 -23.61 22.71
C VAL A 62 8.97 -23.83 24.05
N LYS A 63 9.90 -24.79 24.09
CA LYS A 63 10.71 -25.10 25.27
C LYS A 63 11.97 -24.23 25.22
N LEU A 64 12.12 -23.32 26.18
CA LEU A 64 13.23 -22.37 26.22
C LEU A 64 14.26 -22.82 27.24
N ASN A 65 15.54 -22.85 26.83
CA ASN A 65 16.66 -23.19 27.72
C ASN A 65 17.69 -22.05 27.83
N ASN A 66 17.51 -20.90 27.15
CA ASN A 66 18.36 -19.71 27.33
C ASN A 66 17.74 -18.38 26.81
N THR A 67 17.72 -17.35 27.64
CA THR A 67 16.67 -16.31 27.64
C THR A 67 16.67 -15.23 26.54
N GLU A 68 17.78 -14.93 25.85
CA GLU A 68 17.83 -13.74 24.96
C GLU A 68 17.72 -14.07 23.46
N SER A 69 18.42 -15.11 23.00
CA SER A 69 18.39 -15.56 21.61
C SER A 69 17.02 -16.11 21.20
N GLU A 70 16.30 -16.70 22.14
CA GLU A 70 15.02 -17.37 21.86
C GLU A 70 13.84 -16.37 21.81
N LEU A 71 13.92 -15.25 22.54
CA LEU A 71 12.98 -14.11 22.40
C LEU A 71 13.06 -13.46 21.01
N LYS A 72 14.25 -13.45 20.39
CA LYS A 72 14.42 -12.95 19.01
C LYS A 72 13.73 -13.86 17.98
N VAL A 73 13.75 -15.18 18.20
CA VAL A 73 13.04 -16.16 17.36
C VAL A 73 11.53 -15.97 17.50
N VAL A 74 11.05 -15.82 18.72
CA VAL A 74 9.63 -15.52 19.02
C VAL A 74 9.20 -14.21 18.37
N ALA A 75 10.01 -13.15 18.46
CA ALA A 75 9.71 -11.86 17.83
C ALA A 75 9.70 -11.94 16.29
N ALA A 76 10.61 -12.73 15.70
CA ALA A 76 10.64 -12.97 14.26
C ALA A 76 9.41 -13.75 13.78
N GLN A 77 8.94 -14.75 14.53
CA GLN A 77 7.72 -15.48 14.21
C GLN A 77 6.47 -14.62 14.41
N ALA A 78 6.40 -13.83 15.49
CA ALA A 78 5.29 -12.92 15.75
C ALA A 78 5.18 -11.79 14.72
N SER A 79 6.30 -11.34 14.13
CA SER A 79 6.30 -10.33 13.06
C SER A 79 5.64 -10.79 11.75
N ARG A 80 5.33 -12.09 11.62
CA ARG A 80 4.74 -12.72 10.44
C ARG A 80 3.26 -13.11 10.63
N LEU A 81 2.65 -12.78 11.76
CA LEU A 81 1.28 -13.15 12.09
C LEU A 81 0.41 -11.91 12.29
N GLU A 82 -0.83 -11.94 11.78
CA GLU A 82 -1.92 -11.06 12.25
C GLU A 82 -2.71 -11.83 13.32
N GLY A 83 -2.67 -11.39 14.58
CA GLY A 83 -3.41 -12.02 15.69
C GLY A 83 -2.65 -12.08 17.04
N GLU A 84 -3.30 -12.65 18.06
CA GLU A 84 -2.72 -12.85 19.39
C GLU A 84 -1.93 -14.17 19.45
N LEU A 85 -0.64 -14.09 19.80
CA LEU A 85 0.21 -15.27 20.02
C LEU A 85 0.33 -15.54 21.51
N ARG A 86 -0.10 -16.73 21.96
CA ARG A 86 0.08 -17.22 23.34
C ARG A 86 1.23 -18.22 23.41
N ILE A 87 2.19 -17.94 24.28
CA ILE A 87 3.36 -18.79 24.51
C ILE A 87 3.34 -19.24 25.97
N THR A 88 3.37 -20.55 26.19
CA THR A 88 3.46 -21.17 27.51
C THR A 88 4.90 -21.67 27.70
N LEU A 89 5.55 -21.21 28.77
CA LEU A 89 6.91 -21.61 29.11
C LEU A 89 6.87 -22.68 30.21
N ASP A 90 7.33 -23.88 29.88
CA ASP A 90 7.48 -24.98 30.85
C ASP A 90 8.92 -25.01 31.37
N ASP A 91 9.16 -24.38 32.53
CA ASP A 91 10.36 -24.67 33.34
C ASP A 91 9.95 -25.12 34.75
N LEU A 92 10.51 -26.25 35.18
CA LEU A 92 10.15 -27.00 36.40
C LEU A 92 10.51 -26.30 37.71
N SER A 93 10.87 -25.01 37.72
CA SER A 93 11.30 -24.33 38.93
C SER A 93 10.79 -22.91 39.20
N THR A 94 10.15 -22.21 38.26
CA THR A 94 9.50 -20.91 38.59
C THR A 94 8.38 -20.56 37.62
N ALA A 95 7.15 -20.59 38.16
CA ALA A 95 5.92 -19.91 37.75
C ALA A 95 5.52 -19.93 36.27
N ASN A 96 4.30 -20.43 36.01
CA ASN A 96 3.64 -20.36 34.71
C ASN A 96 3.53 -18.89 34.26
N LEU A 97 4.33 -18.52 33.25
CA LEU A 97 4.28 -17.21 32.61
C LEU A 97 3.38 -17.30 31.38
N THR A 98 2.42 -16.38 31.27
CA THR A 98 1.60 -16.19 30.08
C THR A 98 2.11 -14.96 29.35
N VAL A 99 2.59 -15.14 28.12
CA VAL A 99 3.01 -14.04 27.25
C VAL A 99 1.90 -13.73 26.25
N ARG A 100 1.44 -12.49 26.22
CA ARG A 100 0.51 -11.97 25.21
C ARG A 100 1.22 -10.96 24.33
N VAL A 101 1.16 -11.17 23.03
CA VAL A 101 1.75 -10.26 22.05
C VAL A 101 0.64 -9.53 21.31
N LYS A 102 0.74 -8.19 21.26
CA LYS A 102 -0.17 -7.33 20.49
C LYS A 102 0.62 -6.50 19.49
N ALA A 103 0.40 -6.75 18.21
CA ALA A 103 0.99 -5.99 17.12
C ALA A 103 0.03 -4.87 16.68
N ARG A 104 0.55 -3.65 16.50
CA ARG A 104 -0.16 -2.53 15.84
C ARG A 104 0.83 -1.75 14.98
N GLY A 105 0.73 -1.90 13.66
CA GLY A 105 1.67 -1.29 12.71
C GLY A 105 3.11 -1.73 12.98
N ARG A 106 4.02 -0.76 13.13
CA ARG A 106 5.47 -1.01 13.37
C ARG A 106 5.84 -1.26 14.85
N VAL A 107 4.87 -1.44 15.73
CA VAL A 107 5.10 -1.60 17.18
C VAL A 107 4.57 -2.95 17.66
N ILE A 108 5.44 -3.74 18.29
CA ILE A 108 5.08 -5.04 18.89
C ILE A 108 5.09 -4.89 20.41
N THR A 109 3.94 -5.01 21.06
CA THR A 109 3.86 -4.95 22.52
C THR A 109 3.85 -6.37 23.07
N VAL A 110 4.76 -6.69 23.99
CA VAL A 110 4.87 -8.01 24.61
C VAL A 110 4.55 -7.88 26.10
N ILE A 111 3.44 -8.47 26.52
CA ILE A 111 2.96 -8.43 27.89
C ILE A 111 3.28 -9.77 28.53
N ILE A 112 4.00 -9.77 29.66
CA ILE A 112 4.37 -10.99 30.38
C ILE A 112 3.64 -11.00 31.73
N GLU A 113 2.74 -11.96 31.91
CA GLU A 113 1.94 -12.15 33.12
C GLU A 113 2.43 -13.39 33.88
N ASP A 114 2.80 -13.23 35.16
CA ASP A 114 3.04 -14.35 36.08
C ASP A 114 1.69 -14.86 36.61
N SER A 115 1.60 -16.18 36.86
CA SER A 115 0.58 -16.93 37.60
C SER A 115 -0.06 -16.26 38.84
N ARG A 116 0.54 -15.19 39.40
CA ARG A 116 -0.01 -14.39 40.51
C ARG A 116 -0.71 -13.09 40.08
N GLY A 117 -0.84 -12.83 38.78
CA GLY A 117 -1.56 -11.66 38.22
C GLY A 117 -0.83 -10.32 38.29
N SER A 118 0.46 -10.28 38.66
CA SER A 118 1.22 -9.03 38.83
C SER A 118 1.92 -8.55 37.54
N GLY A 119 1.28 -8.71 36.38
CA GLY A 119 1.91 -8.61 35.06
C GLY A 119 2.83 -7.40 34.85
N ARG A 120 4.01 -7.63 34.25
CA ARG A 120 4.90 -6.57 33.79
C ARG A 120 4.72 -6.43 32.27
N SER A 121 4.42 -5.21 31.83
CA SER A 121 4.25 -4.90 30.41
C SER A 121 5.57 -4.34 29.86
N TYR A 122 6.16 -5.01 28.87
CA TYR A 122 7.36 -4.55 28.19
C TYR A 122 6.99 -4.07 26.77
N LYS A 123 7.37 -2.85 26.42
CA LYS A 123 7.09 -2.30 25.08
C LYS A 123 8.31 -2.49 24.19
N LEU A 124 8.21 -3.40 23.23
CA LEU A 124 9.27 -3.67 22.26
C LEU A 124 9.04 -2.87 20.97
N VAL A 125 9.80 -1.80 20.77
CA VAL A 125 9.71 -1.03 19.51
C VAL A 125 10.77 -1.56 18.55
N ILE A 126 10.35 -2.30 17.52
CA ILE A 126 11.26 -2.77 16.47
C ILE A 126 11.43 -1.63 15.45
N ARG A 127 12.64 -1.06 15.36
CA ARG A 127 13.01 -0.11 14.32
C ARG A 127 13.86 -0.82 13.27
N PRO A 128 13.51 -0.78 11.97
CA PRO A 128 14.39 -1.30 10.94
C PRO A 128 15.71 -0.54 10.96
N THR A 129 16.83 -1.24 10.81
CA THR A 129 18.15 -0.63 10.59
C THR A 129 18.17 0.05 9.20
N ARG A 130 18.96 1.12 9.05
CA ARG A 130 19.06 1.92 7.80
C ARG A 130 19.30 1.05 6.56
N ASN A 131 20.18 0.05 6.66
CA ASN A 131 20.44 -0.92 5.58
C ASN A 131 19.23 -1.82 5.24
N LYS A 132 18.31 -2.08 6.18
CA LYS A 132 17.09 -2.84 5.91
C LYS A 132 15.99 -1.97 5.30
N GLN A 133 16.00 -0.65 5.54
CA GLN A 133 15.13 0.28 4.82
C GLN A 133 15.57 0.40 3.35
N GLU A 134 16.88 0.52 3.11
CA GLU A 134 17.46 0.55 1.76
C GLU A 134 17.25 -0.79 1.03
N LYS A 135 17.41 -1.94 1.72
CA LYS A 135 17.14 -3.26 1.14
C LYS A 135 15.64 -3.53 0.90
N MET A 136 14.74 -3.19 1.82
CA MET A 136 13.29 -3.34 1.59
C MET A 136 12.74 -2.33 0.58
N ALA A 137 13.38 -1.17 0.40
CA ALA A 137 13.08 -0.27 -0.72
C ALA A 137 13.59 -0.84 -2.06
N SER A 138 14.76 -1.50 -2.04
CA SER A 138 15.36 -2.22 -3.18
C SER A 138 14.64 -3.53 -3.54
N GLU A 139 13.85 -4.12 -2.64
CA GLU A 139 13.10 -5.38 -2.86
C GLU A 139 11.64 -5.17 -3.30
N ARG A 140 11.16 -3.92 -3.39
CA ARG A 140 9.80 -3.67 -3.91
C ARG A 140 9.80 -3.84 -5.42
N LYS A 141 8.82 -4.62 -5.91
CA LYS A 141 8.54 -4.75 -7.35
C LYS A 141 8.44 -3.36 -7.96
N ARG A 142 9.12 -3.15 -9.07
CA ARG A 142 9.19 -1.86 -9.75
C ARG A 142 9.06 -2.06 -11.25
N TRP A 143 8.22 -1.26 -11.87
CA TRP A 143 8.00 -1.27 -13.30
C TRP A 143 8.69 -0.07 -13.97
N LEU A 144 8.61 -0.01 -15.30
CA LEU A 144 8.99 1.19 -16.04
C LEU A 144 7.85 2.21 -15.95
N PRO A 145 8.12 3.53 -15.94
CA PRO A 145 7.05 4.50 -15.95
C PRO A 145 6.34 4.55 -17.31
N LEU A 146 5.03 4.83 -17.30
CA LEU A 146 4.27 5.06 -18.55
C LEU A 146 4.42 6.51 -19.00
N GLU A 147 4.71 6.69 -20.29
CA GLU A 147 4.71 8.00 -20.95
C GLU A 147 3.30 8.61 -20.95
N ALA A 148 3.20 9.92 -20.74
CA ALA A 148 1.93 10.65 -20.81
C ALA A 148 1.54 10.92 -22.25
N ASN A 149 1.12 9.86 -22.92
CA ASN A 149 0.85 9.84 -24.35
C ASN A 149 -0.48 9.12 -24.60
N PRO A 150 -1.50 9.81 -25.16
CA PRO A 150 -2.79 9.20 -25.48
C PRO A 150 -2.67 7.93 -26.33
N ASP A 151 -1.77 7.88 -27.31
CA ASP A 151 -1.63 6.72 -28.19
C ASP A 151 -1.17 5.48 -27.41
N VAL A 152 -0.20 5.66 -26.50
CA VAL A 152 0.27 4.59 -25.60
C VAL A 152 -0.86 4.13 -24.67
N MET A 153 -1.56 5.08 -24.04
CA MET A 153 -2.64 4.77 -23.10
C MET A 153 -3.82 4.09 -23.80
N ASN A 154 -4.13 4.48 -25.04
CA ASN A 154 -5.19 3.92 -25.86
C ASN A 154 -4.89 2.48 -26.26
N GLN A 155 -3.70 2.22 -26.84
CA GLN A 155 -3.27 0.86 -27.15
C GLN A 155 -3.29 -0.04 -25.92
N PHE A 156 -2.87 0.50 -24.76
CA PHE A 156 -2.87 -0.21 -23.50
C PHE A 156 -4.29 -0.61 -23.04
N ILE A 157 -5.25 0.31 -22.99
CA ILE A 157 -6.61 -0.02 -22.55
C ILE A 157 -7.36 -0.90 -23.55
N TRP A 158 -7.14 -0.70 -24.85
CA TRP A 158 -7.78 -1.51 -25.89
C TRP A 158 -7.27 -2.95 -25.86
N GLY A 159 -5.95 -3.14 -25.74
CA GLY A 159 -5.34 -4.46 -25.58
C GLY A 159 -5.82 -5.22 -24.32
N LEU A 160 -6.26 -4.50 -23.30
CA LEU A 160 -6.77 -5.07 -22.04
C LEU A 160 -8.30 -5.29 -22.03
N GLY A 161 -9.02 -4.90 -23.09
CA GLY A 161 -10.44 -5.24 -23.28
C GLY A 161 -11.43 -4.09 -23.33
N VAL A 162 -10.97 -2.84 -23.36
CA VAL A 162 -11.84 -1.70 -23.71
C VAL A 162 -12.11 -1.72 -25.21
N PRO A 163 -13.36 -1.67 -25.69
CA PRO A 163 -13.63 -1.63 -27.12
C PRO A 163 -13.14 -0.32 -27.78
N GLU A 164 -12.44 -0.47 -28.91
CA GLU A 164 -11.85 0.62 -29.72
C GLU A 164 -12.86 1.61 -30.31
N ASP A 165 -14.17 1.37 -30.16
CA ASP A 165 -15.23 2.24 -30.67
C ASP A 165 -16.02 2.97 -29.56
N GLN A 166 -15.62 2.78 -28.29
CA GLN A 166 -16.31 3.38 -27.13
C GLN A 166 -15.60 4.59 -26.57
N VAL A 167 -14.35 4.42 -26.12
CA VAL A 167 -13.61 5.45 -25.38
C VAL A 167 -12.13 5.45 -25.73
N GLU A 168 -11.52 6.62 -25.57
CA GLU A 168 -10.09 6.86 -25.76
C GLU A 168 -9.63 8.00 -24.84
N PHE A 169 -8.36 8.00 -24.49
CA PHE A 169 -7.65 9.14 -23.94
C PHE A 169 -7.40 10.17 -25.04
N ASN A 170 -7.59 11.43 -24.69
CA ASN A 170 -7.28 12.61 -25.49
C ASN A 170 -6.41 13.57 -24.69
N ASP A 171 -5.48 14.25 -25.35
CA ASP A 171 -4.73 15.34 -24.73
C ASP A 171 -5.65 16.49 -24.29
N VAL A 172 -5.31 17.11 -23.16
CA VAL A 172 -5.91 18.37 -22.73
C VAL A 172 -4.87 19.48 -22.91
N TYR A 173 -5.00 20.23 -24.01
CA TYR A 173 -4.01 21.23 -24.42
C TYR A 173 -3.91 22.45 -23.50
N GLY A 174 -4.94 22.71 -22.70
CA GLY A 174 -4.94 23.77 -21.71
C GLY A 174 -6.29 23.88 -20.99
N PHE A 175 -6.37 24.82 -20.05
CA PHE A 175 -7.50 24.92 -19.10
C PHE A 175 -8.37 26.16 -19.27
N ASP A 176 -8.20 26.91 -20.36
CA ASP A 176 -9.21 27.86 -20.80
C ASP A 176 -10.39 27.13 -21.47
N GLU A 177 -11.54 27.79 -21.48
CA GLU A 177 -12.80 27.18 -21.91
C GLU A 177 -12.74 26.65 -23.35
N GLU A 178 -12.02 27.33 -24.25
CA GLU A 178 -11.93 26.96 -25.65
C GLU A 178 -11.05 25.72 -25.85
N LEU A 179 -9.91 25.61 -25.16
CA LEU A 179 -9.08 24.40 -25.20
C LEU A 179 -9.76 23.19 -24.55
N LEU A 180 -10.51 23.38 -23.46
CA LEU A 180 -11.26 22.28 -22.83
C LEU A 180 -12.39 21.76 -23.73
N LYS A 181 -12.98 22.60 -24.58
CA LYS A 181 -14.00 22.19 -25.56
C LYS A 181 -13.45 21.33 -26.70
N MET A 182 -12.13 21.29 -26.90
CA MET A 182 -11.51 20.42 -27.90
C MET A 182 -11.59 18.93 -27.50
N VAL A 183 -11.70 18.64 -26.21
CA VAL A 183 -11.83 17.26 -25.71
C VAL A 183 -13.22 16.72 -26.07
N PRO A 184 -13.31 15.54 -26.72
CA PRO A 184 -14.59 14.90 -27.00
C PRO A 184 -15.44 14.68 -25.73
N LYS A 185 -16.77 14.71 -25.90
CA LYS A 185 -17.73 14.53 -24.79
C LYS A 185 -18.58 13.27 -24.98
N PRO A 186 -19.04 12.64 -23.88
CA PRO A 186 -18.74 12.97 -22.47
C PRO A 186 -17.31 12.57 -22.06
N VAL A 187 -16.83 13.17 -20.97
CA VAL A 187 -15.57 12.82 -20.29
C VAL A 187 -15.89 11.93 -19.10
N PHE A 188 -15.14 10.84 -18.94
CA PHE A 188 -15.34 9.82 -17.90
C PHE A 188 -14.33 9.92 -16.76
N ALA A 189 -13.11 10.35 -17.08
CA ALA A 189 -12.03 10.54 -16.10
C ALA A 189 -10.97 11.50 -16.67
N VAL A 190 -10.15 12.05 -15.78
CA VAL A 190 -9.00 12.90 -16.13
C VAL A 190 -7.76 12.38 -15.42
N LEU A 191 -6.73 12.03 -16.17
CA LEU A 191 -5.41 11.72 -15.62
C LEU A 191 -4.55 12.98 -15.60
N PHE A 192 -3.87 13.19 -14.48
CA PHE A 192 -2.92 14.30 -14.31
C PHE A 192 -1.56 13.74 -13.92
N LEU A 193 -0.55 14.04 -14.73
CA LEU A 193 0.86 13.80 -14.44
C LEU A 193 1.47 15.12 -13.94
N PHE A 194 2.15 15.07 -12.80
CA PHE A 194 2.77 16.25 -12.18
C PHE A 194 4.11 15.90 -11.53
N PRO A 195 5.02 16.88 -11.33
CA PRO A 195 6.27 16.64 -10.63
C PRO A 195 5.99 16.35 -9.15
N TYR A 196 6.49 15.23 -8.68
CA TYR A 196 6.34 14.79 -7.30
C TYR A 196 7.38 15.50 -6.43
N SER A 197 6.98 16.63 -5.85
CA SER A 197 7.83 17.48 -5.03
C SER A 197 8.03 16.93 -3.61
N SER A 198 9.04 17.44 -2.90
CA SER A 198 9.24 17.18 -1.47
C SER A 198 8.03 17.54 -0.62
N GLU A 199 7.28 18.56 -1.04
CA GLU A 199 6.06 19.04 -0.44
C GLU A 199 4.92 18.03 -0.63
N ALA A 200 4.77 17.46 -1.84
CA ALA A 200 3.81 16.39 -2.11
C ALA A 200 4.12 15.14 -1.26
N GLU A 201 5.40 14.80 -1.09
CA GLU A 201 5.82 13.73 -0.21
C GLU A 201 5.51 14.01 1.26
N ALA A 202 5.70 15.25 1.73
CA ALA A 202 5.35 15.65 3.09
C ALA A 202 3.82 15.59 3.33
N GLU A 203 3.02 16.01 2.35
CA GLU A 203 1.55 15.87 2.38
C GLU A 203 1.15 14.40 2.47
N ARG A 204 1.77 13.51 1.68
CA ARG A 204 1.52 12.06 1.72
C ARG A 204 1.83 11.46 3.10
N VAL A 205 2.96 11.85 3.71
CA VAL A 205 3.34 11.38 5.04
C VAL A 205 2.34 11.86 6.09
N ALA A 206 1.93 13.13 6.04
CA ALA A 206 0.94 13.68 6.95
C ALA A 206 -0.44 12.99 6.81
N ASP A 207 -0.86 12.71 5.57
CA ASP A 207 -2.12 12.00 5.28
C ASP A 207 -2.14 10.60 5.92
N HIS A 208 -1.04 9.86 5.77
CA HIS A 208 -0.90 8.54 6.38
C HIS A 208 -0.99 8.56 7.92
N ASP A 209 -0.47 9.60 8.56
CA ASP A 209 -0.56 9.75 10.02
C ASP A 209 -1.98 10.12 10.48
N GLN A 210 -2.71 10.94 9.71
CA GLN A 210 -4.08 11.37 10.03
C GLN A 210 -5.18 10.35 9.70
N ALA A 211 -4.95 9.44 8.75
CA ALA A 211 -5.87 8.35 8.40
C ALA A 211 -6.19 7.42 9.59
N SER A 212 -5.40 7.47 10.66
CA SER A 212 -5.61 6.72 11.89
C SER A 212 -6.74 7.26 12.80
N GLY A 213 -7.26 8.47 12.54
CA GLY A 213 -8.22 9.15 13.41
C GLY A 213 -9.62 9.40 12.84
N ASN A 214 -9.79 9.47 11.52
CA ASN A 214 -11.04 9.92 10.89
C ASN A 214 -11.49 8.96 9.78
N LYS A 215 -12.25 7.92 10.15
CA LYS A 215 -12.80 6.94 9.19
C LYS A 215 -13.79 7.62 8.23
N ASN A 216 -13.54 7.56 6.91
CA ASN A 216 -14.47 7.58 5.76
C ASN A 216 -15.80 8.38 5.88
N LYS A 217 -15.92 9.42 6.72
CA LYS A 217 -17.17 10.12 6.92
C LYS A 217 -17.46 10.98 5.70
N GLY A 218 -18.26 10.45 4.79
CA GLY A 218 -18.79 11.16 3.62
C GLY A 218 -18.30 10.67 2.27
N LEU A 219 -17.35 9.72 2.19
CA LEU A 219 -16.91 9.16 0.90
C LEU A 219 -17.92 8.12 0.41
N SER A 220 -18.26 8.12 -0.88
CA SER A 220 -19.12 7.10 -1.48
C SER A 220 -18.43 5.72 -1.46
N GLU A 221 -19.16 4.69 -1.03
CA GLU A 221 -18.71 3.29 -1.07
C GLU A 221 -18.56 2.76 -2.51
N LYS A 222 -19.10 3.47 -3.50
CA LYS A 222 -19.00 3.10 -4.92
C LYS A 222 -17.66 3.48 -5.55
N VAL A 223 -16.86 4.31 -4.88
CA VAL A 223 -15.55 4.73 -5.40
C VAL A 223 -14.62 3.52 -5.47
N TYR A 224 -14.24 3.14 -6.68
CA TYR A 224 -13.24 2.11 -6.92
C TYR A 224 -11.85 2.71 -6.71
N PHE A 225 -11.25 2.44 -5.55
CA PHE A 225 -9.92 2.89 -5.17
C PHE A 225 -8.94 1.72 -4.99
N LEU A 226 -7.70 1.91 -5.43
CA LEU A 226 -6.63 0.92 -5.46
C LEU A 226 -5.33 1.56 -4.96
N LYS A 227 -4.63 0.90 -4.03
CA LYS A 227 -3.36 1.39 -3.48
C LYS A 227 -2.18 1.10 -4.42
N GLN A 228 -1.19 1.99 -4.41
CA GLN A 228 0.08 1.79 -5.08
C GLN A 228 1.06 1.06 -4.17
N THR A 229 1.40 -0.18 -4.53
CA THR A 229 2.41 -1.00 -3.84
C THR A 229 3.61 -1.34 -4.73
N VAL A 230 3.46 -1.19 -6.05
CA VAL A 230 4.49 -1.40 -7.07
C VAL A 230 5.07 -0.05 -7.49
N GLY A 231 6.40 0.07 -7.48
CA GLY A 231 7.07 1.32 -7.88
C GLY A 231 6.85 1.61 -9.37
N ASN A 232 6.65 2.89 -9.71
CA ASN A 232 6.34 3.38 -11.06
C ASN A 232 5.02 2.86 -11.68
N ALA A 233 4.17 2.17 -10.93
CA ALA A 233 2.89 1.67 -11.44
C ALA A 233 1.78 2.75 -11.50
N CYS A 234 2.08 4.02 -11.16
CA CYS A 234 1.10 5.10 -11.03
C CYS A 234 0.26 5.31 -12.30
N GLY A 235 0.86 5.21 -13.49
CA GLY A 235 0.11 5.31 -14.75
C GLY A 235 -0.95 4.22 -14.90
N THR A 236 -0.57 2.95 -14.65
CA THR A 236 -1.53 1.83 -14.65
C THR A 236 -2.60 1.98 -13.58
N ILE A 237 -2.22 2.42 -12.38
CA ILE A 237 -3.16 2.64 -11.28
C ILE A 237 -4.16 3.74 -11.64
N GLY A 238 -3.69 4.85 -12.23
CA GLY A 238 -4.54 5.92 -12.74
C GLY A 238 -5.53 5.43 -13.79
N VAL A 239 -5.08 4.61 -14.75
CA VAL A 239 -5.96 3.98 -15.75
C VAL A 239 -7.00 3.06 -15.10
N LEU A 240 -6.61 2.25 -14.13
CA LEU A 240 -7.54 1.36 -13.41
C LEU A 240 -8.56 2.15 -12.56
N HIS A 241 -8.15 3.27 -11.96
CA HIS A 241 -9.07 4.19 -11.29
C HIS A 241 -10.03 4.82 -12.28
N ALA A 242 -9.56 5.30 -13.43
CA ALA A 242 -10.38 5.90 -14.48
C ALA A 242 -11.46 4.92 -14.97
N LEU A 243 -11.06 3.71 -15.37
CA LEU A 243 -11.98 2.71 -15.90
C LEU A 243 -12.89 2.13 -14.82
N GLY A 244 -12.36 1.83 -13.63
CA GLY A 244 -13.10 1.23 -12.52
C GLY A 244 -14.25 2.08 -12.02
N ASN A 245 -14.12 3.42 -12.09
CA ASN A 245 -15.17 4.36 -11.71
C ASN A 245 -16.11 4.73 -12.88
N ALA A 246 -15.84 4.23 -14.09
CA ALA A 246 -16.64 4.47 -15.29
C ALA A 246 -17.34 3.21 -15.83
N LEU A 247 -17.29 2.07 -15.12
CA LEU A 247 -17.85 0.78 -15.58
C LEU A 247 -19.36 0.77 -15.81
N SER A 248 -20.12 1.71 -15.25
CA SER A 248 -21.55 1.86 -15.54
C SER A 248 -21.82 2.48 -16.91
N GLN A 249 -20.79 3.11 -17.52
CA GLN A 249 -20.87 3.86 -18.77
C GLN A 249 -20.05 3.20 -19.89
N ILE A 250 -18.98 2.46 -19.54
CA ILE A 250 -18.08 1.77 -20.47
C ILE A 250 -18.35 0.27 -20.40
N LYS A 251 -18.71 -0.33 -21.53
CA LYS A 251 -18.93 -1.78 -21.62
C LYS A 251 -17.66 -2.47 -22.07
N LEU A 252 -16.95 -3.07 -21.11
CA LEU A 252 -15.79 -3.91 -21.37
C LEU A 252 -16.16 -5.16 -22.19
N THR A 253 -15.19 -5.65 -22.95
CA THR A 253 -15.32 -6.93 -23.67
C THR A 253 -15.46 -8.07 -22.66
N GLU A 254 -16.51 -8.87 -22.76
CA GLU A 254 -16.76 -9.96 -21.82
C GLU A 254 -15.61 -10.98 -21.85
N GLY A 255 -15.15 -11.38 -20.67
CA GLY A 255 -14.03 -12.30 -20.54
C GLY A 255 -12.66 -11.70 -20.85
N SER A 256 -12.55 -10.40 -21.17
CA SER A 256 -11.26 -9.70 -21.30
C SER A 256 -10.53 -9.58 -19.96
N PHE A 257 -9.27 -9.14 -19.99
CA PHE A 257 -8.49 -8.91 -18.77
C PHE A 257 -9.23 -7.99 -17.81
N LEU A 258 -9.62 -6.79 -18.26
CA LEU A 258 -10.25 -5.79 -17.39
C LEU A 258 -11.59 -6.27 -16.85
N ASP A 259 -12.39 -6.99 -17.65
CA ASP A 259 -13.64 -7.59 -17.17
C ASP A 259 -13.38 -8.57 -16.02
N ARG A 260 -12.39 -9.47 -16.15
CA ARG A 260 -12.01 -10.41 -15.07
C ARG A 260 -11.43 -9.69 -13.86
N PHE A 261 -10.56 -8.71 -14.08
CA PHE A 261 -9.91 -7.95 -13.01
C PHE A 261 -10.93 -7.18 -12.17
N PHE A 262 -11.81 -6.39 -12.79
CA PHE A 262 -12.80 -5.61 -12.04
C PHE A 262 -13.84 -6.49 -11.35
N ARG A 263 -14.26 -7.60 -11.97
CA ARG A 263 -15.16 -8.56 -11.31
C ARG A 263 -14.53 -9.21 -10.08
N SER A 264 -13.29 -9.68 -10.18
CA SER A 264 -12.60 -10.36 -9.08
C SER A 264 -12.21 -9.43 -7.93
N THR A 265 -12.07 -8.14 -8.19
CA THR A 265 -11.61 -7.13 -7.23
C THR A 265 -12.72 -6.22 -6.69
N ALA A 266 -13.97 -6.37 -7.16
CA ALA A 266 -15.09 -5.49 -6.82
C ALA A 266 -15.31 -5.36 -5.31
N SER A 267 -15.33 -6.49 -4.59
CA SER A 267 -15.58 -6.54 -3.14
C SER A 267 -14.32 -6.41 -2.27
N LEU A 268 -13.15 -6.27 -2.88
CA LEU A 268 -11.88 -6.19 -2.16
C LEU A 268 -11.61 -4.76 -1.67
N ASN A 269 -10.89 -4.65 -0.55
CA ASN A 269 -10.41 -3.35 -0.07
C ASN A 269 -9.21 -2.85 -0.91
N PRO A 270 -8.85 -1.55 -0.83
CA PRO A 270 -7.82 -0.97 -1.69
C PRO A 270 -6.44 -1.66 -1.65
N PHE A 271 -6.04 -2.22 -0.50
CA PHE A 271 -4.77 -2.96 -0.37
C PHE A 271 -4.87 -4.38 -0.93
N GLU A 272 -6.01 -5.05 -0.77
CA GLU A 272 -6.26 -6.35 -1.40
C GLU A 272 -6.27 -6.24 -2.92
N ARG A 273 -6.89 -5.18 -3.48
CA ARG A 273 -6.85 -4.91 -4.91
C ARG A 273 -5.42 -4.71 -5.41
N ALA A 274 -4.59 -3.98 -4.66
CA ALA A 274 -3.17 -3.81 -4.95
C ALA A 274 -2.40 -5.14 -4.92
N ALA A 275 -2.69 -6.01 -3.96
CA ALA A 275 -2.07 -7.33 -3.85
C ALA A 275 -2.44 -8.27 -5.02
N VAL A 276 -3.64 -8.12 -5.59
CA VAL A 276 -4.03 -8.80 -6.84
C VAL A 276 -3.20 -8.26 -8.01
N LEU A 277 -3.15 -6.93 -8.18
CA LEU A 277 -2.38 -6.26 -9.24
C LEU A 277 -0.89 -6.63 -9.20
N GLU A 278 -0.28 -6.65 -8.01
CA GLU A 278 1.14 -6.94 -7.82
C GLU A 278 1.55 -8.35 -8.29
N LYS A 279 0.62 -9.32 -8.20
CA LYS A 279 0.84 -10.72 -8.59
C LYS A 279 0.42 -11.02 -10.02
N ASP A 280 -0.22 -10.07 -10.69
CA ASP A 280 -0.78 -10.27 -12.02
C ASP A 280 0.31 -10.10 -13.10
N ARG A 281 0.59 -11.19 -13.82
CA ARG A 281 1.59 -11.20 -14.90
C ARG A 281 1.05 -10.63 -16.21
N GLU A 282 -0.25 -10.81 -16.49
CA GLU A 282 -0.86 -10.32 -17.73
C GLU A 282 -0.87 -8.78 -17.73
N MET A 283 -1.17 -8.17 -16.59
CA MET A 283 -1.04 -6.72 -16.41
C MET A 283 0.42 -6.26 -16.47
N GLU A 284 1.36 -6.96 -15.83
CA GLU A 284 2.77 -6.61 -15.86
C GLU A 284 3.34 -6.64 -17.29
N ASP A 285 3.01 -7.67 -18.07
CA ASP A 285 3.42 -7.79 -19.47
C ASP A 285 2.81 -6.67 -20.32
N ALA A 286 1.49 -6.41 -20.18
CA ALA A 286 0.81 -5.34 -20.91
C ALA A 286 1.36 -3.95 -20.55
N HIS A 287 1.64 -3.71 -19.27
CA HIS A 287 2.27 -2.50 -18.79
C HIS A 287 3.69 -2.34 -19.39
N SER A 288 4.49 -3.41 -19.41
CA SER A 288 5.83 -3.37 -19.99
C SER A 288 5.81 -3.02 -21.47
N VAL A 289 4.85 -3.55 -22.23
CA VAL A 289 4.68 -3.19 -23.65
C VAL A 289 4.35 -1.71 -23.79
N ALA A 290 3.37 -1.22 -23.01
CA ALA A 290 2.97 0.19 -23.03
C ALA A 290 4.13 1.13 -22.64
N ALA A 291 4.90 0.79 -21.60
CA ALA A 291 6.03 1.59 -21.14
C ALA A 291 7.14 1.75 -22.19
N THR A 292 7.25 0.81 -23.14
CA THR A 292 8.22 0.86 -24.25
C THR A 292 7.62 1.31 -25.58
N GLY A 293 6.33 1.63 -25.60
CA GLY A 293 5.59 1.99 -26.81
C GLY A 293 5.49 3.49 -27.09
N GLY A 294 6.03 4.34 -26.20
CA GLY A 294 6.02 5.79 -26.33
C GLY A 294 7.09 6.32 -27.30
N ASP A 295 7.09 7.64 -27.49
CA ASP A 295 8.04 8.33 -28.36
C ASP A 295 9.41 8.53 -27.70
N THR A 296 9.51 8.33 -26.38
CA THR A 296 10.72 8.52 -25.59
C THR A 296 11.30 7.19 -25.08
N GLU A 297 12.62 7.16 -24.88
CA GLU A 297 13.27 6.01 -24.24
C GLU A 297 12.86 5.92 -22.76
N ALA A 298 12.38 4.75 -22.34
CA ALA A 298 11.96 4.52 -20.96
C ALA A 298 13.13 4.64 -19.98
N SER A 299 13.08 5.62 -19.08
CA SER A 299 13.98 5.74 -17.93
C SER A 299 13.31 5.18 -16.69
N SER A 300 14.05 4.42 -15.89
CA SER A 300 13.52 3.97 -14.61
C SER A 300 13.44 5.11 -13.59
N GLU A 301 14.27 6.14 -13.68
CA GLU A 301 14.29 7.27 -12.75
C GLU A 301 13.39 8.38 -13.27
N VAL A 302 12.26 8.59 -12.58
CA VAL A 302 11.29 9.66 -12.86
C VAL A 302 10.84 10.27 -11.55
N ASP A 303 10.62 11.59 -11.61
CA ASP A 303 10.12 12.39 -10.49
C ASP A 303 8.68 12.83 -10.77
N GLN A 304 7.97 12.17 -11.67
CA GLN A 304 6.58 12.48 -12.02
C GLN A 304 5.62 11.42 -11.49
N HIS A 305 4.41 11.85 -11.11
CA HIS A 305 3.39 10.98 -10.54
C HIS A 305 2.02 11.19 -11.19
N TYR A 306 1.32 10.10 -11.47
CA TYR A 306 -0.05 10.12 -11.98
C TYR A 306 -1.07 10.07 -10.86
N ILE A 307 -2.11 10.87 -11.01
CA ILE A 307 -3.36 10.76 -10.26
C ILE A 307 -4.55 10.78 -11.22
N CYS A 308 -5.69 10.28 -10.75
CA CYS A 308 -6.93 10.23 -11.53
C CYS A 308 -8.03 11.07 -10.86
N PHE A 309 -8.75 11.85 -11.66
CA PHE A 309 -9.98 12.52 -11.26
C PHE A 309 -11.19 11.83 -11.90
N THR A 310 -12.24 11.58 -11.13
CA THR A 310 -13.48 10.96 -11.60
C THR A 310 -14.70 11.51 -10.87
N CYS A 311 -15.88 11.41 -11.49
CA CYS A 311 -17.16 11.81 -10.90
C CYS A 311 -17.93 10.56 -10.43
N VAL A 312 -18.10 10.40 -9.12
CA VAL A 312 -18.86 9.29 -8.53
C VAL A 312 -19.91 9.85 -7.59
N ASP A 313 -21.16 9.40 -7.74
CA ASP A 313 -22.31 9.86 -6.93
C ASP A 313 -22.46 11.40 -6.85
N GLY A 314 -22.09 12.10 -7.93
CA GLY A 314 -22.23 13.55 -8.04
C GLY A 314 -21.11 14.34 -7.36
N GLU A 315 -19.99 13.70 -7.02
CA GLU A 315 -18.82 14.35 -6.44
C GLU A 315 -17.55 14.07 -7.25
N LEU A 316 -16.64 15.05 -7.29
CA LEU A 316 -15.31 14.95 -7.86
C LEU A 316 -14.38 14.26 -6.86
N TYR A 317 -13.82 13.13 -7.26
CA TYR A 317 -12.81 12.41 -6.48
C TYR A 317 -11.45 12.50 -7.15
N GLU A 318 -10.44 12.86 -6.37
CA GLU A 318 -9.04 12.64 -6.67
C GLU A 318 -8.60 11.30 -6.10
N LEU A 319 -8.06 10.45 -6.97
CA LEU A 319 -7.63 9.10 -6.69
C LEU A 319 -6.13 9.01 -6.92
N ASP A 320 -5.40 8.97 -5.80
CA ASP A 320 -3.96 8.80 -5.76
C ASP A 320 -3.64 7.51 -5.00
N GLY A 321 -3.07 6.52 -5.69
CA GLY A 321 -2.71 5.24 -5.08
C GLY A 321 -1.73 5.36 -3.92
N GLU A 322 -0.99 6.46 -3.80
CA GLU A 322 -0.06 6.71 -2.70
C GLU A 322 -0.75 7.29 -1.45
N LYS A 323 -1.91 7.96 -1.60
CA LYS A 323 -2.72 8.50 -0.50
C LYS A 323 -3.48 7.44 0.27
N SER A 324 -3.82 7.72 1.52
CA SER A 324 -4.49 6.76 2.40
C SER A 324 -5.91 6.40 1.92
N GLN A 325 -6.60 7.35 1.28
CA GLN A 325 -7.98 7.27 0.82
C GLN A 325 -8.22 8.23 -0.36
N PRO A 326 -9.32 8.08 -1.11
CA PRO A 326 -9.79 9.09 -2.06
C PRO A 326 -9.98 10.46 -1.41
N LEU A 327 -9.69 11.53 -2.15
CA LEU A 327 -9.95 12.91 -1.73
C LEU A 327 -11.15 13.47 -2.51
N CYS A 328 -12.21 13.84 -1.80
CA CYS A 328 -13.38 14.48 -2.40
C CYS A 328 -13.16 16.00 -2.49
N HIS A 329 -13.37 16.54 -3.69
CA HIS A 329 -13.23 17.97 -4.01
C HIS A 329 -14.59 18.70 -4.10
N GLY A 330 -15.68 18.00 -3.77
CA GLY A 330 -17.04 18.54 -3.78
C GLY A 330 -17.86 18.17 -5.03
N PRO A 331 -18.98 18.86 -5.29
CA PRO A 331 -19.93 18.47 -6.33
C PRO A 331 -19.33 18.47 -7.74
N SER A 332 -19.70 17.48 -8.55
CA SER A 332 -19.36 17.41 -9.97
C SER A 332 -20.38 16.56 -10.74
N THR A 333 -20.27 16.57 -12.07
CA THR A 333 -21.16 15.84 -12.97
C THR A 333 -20.36 15.31 -14.16
N PRO A 334 -20.87 14.31 -14.91
CA PRO A 334 -20.23 13.87 -16.15
C PRO A 334 -19.98 15.02 -17.16
N ASP A 335 -20.84 16.05 -17.17
CA ASP A 335 -20.71 17.19 -18.09
C ASP A 335 -19.70 18.25 -17.60
N SER A 336 -19.51 18.38 -16.29
CA SER A 336 -18.61 19.37 -15.67
C SER A 336 -17.27 18.79 -15.21
N LEU A 337 -17.12 17.46 -15.19
CA LEU A 337 -15.96 16.74 -14.65
C LEU A 337 -14.62 17.32 -15.11
N LEU A 338 -14.45 17.53 -16.42
CA LEU A 338 -13.19 18.06 -16.96
C LEU A 338 -12.91 19.48 -16.46
N GLN A 339 -13.94 20.34 -16.38
CA GLN A 339 -13.79 21.71 -15.91
C GLN A 339 -13.51 21.76 -14.40
N ASP A 340 -14.17 20.91 -13.62
CA ASP A 340 -14.01 20.83 -12.18
C ASP A 340 -12.60 20.29 -11.83
N ALA A 341 -12.16 19.23 -12.51
CA ALA A 341 -10.80 18.71 -12.38
C ALA A 341 -9.75 19.74 -12.79
N ALA A 342 -9.97 20.47 -13.89
CA ALA A 342 -9.07 21.54 -14.34
C ALA A 342 -8.87 22.65 -13.29
N ASN A 343 -9.91 22.96 -12.49
CA ASN A 343 -9.79 23.94 -11.41
C ASN A 343 -8.86 23.43 -10.30
N VAL A 344 -9.01 22.17 -9.88
CA VAL A 344 -8.12 21.54 -8.89
C VAL A 344 -6.68 21.48 -9.42
N ILE A 345 -6.51 21.08 -10.68
CA ILE A 345 -5.20 20.95 -11.33
C ILE A 345 -4.48 22.31 -11.41
N LYS A 346 -5.19 23.42 -11.69
CA LYS A 346 -4.62 24.77 -11.66
C LYS A 346 -4.00 25.10 -10.29
N ASP A 347 -4.68 24.75 -9.21
CA ASP A 347 -4.16 24.96 -7.85
C ASP A 347 -2.94 24.07 -7.56
N MET A 348 -2.91 22.84 -8.08
CA MET A 348 -1.73 21.96 -8.00
C MET A 348 -0.52 22.52 -8.77
N ILE A 349 -0.75 23.07 -9.96
CA ILE A 349 0.30 23.71 -10.78
C ILE A 349 0.81 24.98 -10.10
N ALA A 350 -0.09 25.80 -9.53
CA ALA A 350 0.29 27.02 -8.82
C ALA A 350 1.18 26.77 -7.60
N ARG A 351 1.07 25.58 -6.97
CA ARG A 351 1.97 25.13 -5.89
C ARG A 351 3.37 24.70 -6.37
N ASN A 352 3.56 24.56 -7.68
CA ASN A 352 4.81 24.13 -8.31
C ASN A 352 5.25 25.13 -9.40
N PRO A 353 5.47 26.41 -9.05
CA PRO A 353 5.62 27.50 -10.03
C PRO A 353 6.86 27.41 -10.93
N ASP A 354 7.87 26.66 -10.49
CA ASP A 354 9.14 26.51 -11.22
C ASP A 354 9.15 25.28 -12.15
N SER A 355 8.07 24.50 -12.19
CA SER A 355 7.96 23.33 -13.06
C SER A 355 7.15 23.62 -14.31
N MET A 356 7.52 22.93 -15.40
CA MET A 356 6.72 22.82 -16.62
C MET A 356 6.31 21.37 -16.90
N ASN A 357 6.69 20.44 -16.02
CA ASN A 357 6.54 19.00 -16.23
C ASN A 357 5.15 18.51 -15.82
N PHE A 358 4.14 19.00 -16.51
CA PHE A 358 2.74 18.61 -16.31
C PHE A 358 2.17 18.06 -17.60
N ASN A 359 1.29 17.07 -17.48
CA ASN A 359 0.47 16.60 -18.60
C ASN A 359 -0.92 16.23 -18.07
N VAL A 360 -1.94 16.50 -18.88
CA VAL A 360 -3.32 16.10 -18.58
C VAL A 360 -3.90 15.36 -19.77
N MET A 361 -4.48 14.19 -19.50
CA MET A 361 -5.23 13.41 -20.48
C MET A 361 -6.64 13.18 -19.97
N ALA A 362 -7.62 13.23 -20.86
CA ALA A 362 -9.02 12.96 -20.54
C ALA A 362 -9.47 11.66 -21.20
N LEU A 363 -10.01 10.73 -20.43
CA LEU A 363 -10.72 9.57 -20.96
C LEU A 363 -12.10 10.05 -21.40
N SER A 364 -12.37 10.05 -22.70
CA SER A 364 -13.63 10.51 -23.26
C SER A 364 -14.18 9.53 -24.27
N LYS A 365 -15.43 9.78 -24.69
CA LYS A 365 -16.00 9.04 -25.82
C LYS A 365 -15.23 9.35 -27.09
N ILE A 366 -15.07 8.34 -27.96
CA ILE A 366 -14.39 8.52 -29.25
C ILE A 366 -15.14 9.53 -30.12
N ALA A 367 -14.39 10.46 -30.72
CA ALA A 367 -14.91 11.42 -31.69
C ALA A 367 -15.32 10.67 -32.98
N LYS A 368 -16.59 10.77 -33.37
CA LYS A 368 -17.09 10.19 -34.63
C LYS A 368 -17.07 11.17 -35.78
#